data_AF-A0AA35RCL1-F1
#
_entry.id   AF-A0AA35RCL1-F1
#
_cell.length_a   1.000
_cell.length_b   1.000
_cell.length_c   1.000
_cell.angle_alpha   90.00
_cell.angle_beta   90.00
_cell.angle_gamma   90.00
#
_symmetry.space_group_name_H-M   'P 1'
#
loop_
_entity.id
_entity.type
_entity.pdbx_description
1 polymer ?
#
loop_
_entity_poly.entity_id
_entity_poly.type
_entity_poly.pdbx_seq_one_letter_code
_entity_poly.pdbx_strand_id
1 'polypeptide(L)'
;MPLPPYIHQRLSDPERYQTVYSRQPGSVAAPTAGLHFTPGLLDAMRDKGVETAFVTLHVGLDTFRPVSEDDPTEHAIHTEYYEMPEETAAALTRARAEGRSIIAVGTTSVRTLEQVGRDNAIEAASGQADLFILPGHRFRLVDGMITNFHLPRSSLVMLVSAFAGRERILAAYREAIEERYRFYSFGDAMLIW
;
A
#
# COMPACT_ATOMS: atom_id res chain seq x y z
N MET A 1 -4.46 -0.30 20.70
CA MET A 1 -3.57 -0.54 19.54
C MET A 1 -2.51 0.55 19.53
N PRO A 2 -1.22 0.24 19.34
CA PRO A 2 -0.19 1.24 19.16
C PRO A 2 -0.52 2.12 17.95
N LEU A 3 -0.31 3.43 18.05
CA LEU A 3 -0.45 4.34 16.91
C LEU A 3 0.94 4.71 16.40
N PRO A 4 1.09 5.00 15.10
CA PRO A 4 2.31 5.60 14.57
C PRO A 4 2.80 6.79 15.42
N PRO A 5 4.12 7.02 15.53
CA PRO A 5 4.71 7.95 16.50
C PRO A 5 4.30 9.41 16.31
N TYR A 6 3.80 9.78 15.13
CA TYR A 6 3.28 11.12 14.80
C TYR A 6 1.81 11.32 15.18
N ILE A 7 1.10 10.28 15.65
CA ILE A 7 -0.28 10.38 16.14
C ILE A 7 -0.23 10.48 17.66
N HIS A 8 -0.38 11.70 18.16
CA HIS A 8 -0.31 11.99 19.60
C HIS A 8 -1.66 11.91 20.31
N GLN A 9 -2.76 11.86 19.56
CA GLN A 9 -4.11 11.78 20.14
C GLN A 9 -4.54 10.32 20.30
N ARG A 10 -5.07 9.98 21.48
CA ARG A 10 -5.74 8.70 21.70
C ARG A 10 -7.08 8.71 20.97
N LEU A 11 -7.31 7.71 20.13
CA LEU A 11 -8.61 7.48 19.53
C LEU A 11 -9.60 7.03 20.61
N SER A 12 -10.77 7.64 20.63
CA SER A 12 -11.88 7.22 21.51
C SER A 12 -12.44 5.85 21.12
N ASP A 13 -12.35 5.52 19.82
CA ASP A 13 -12.76 4.27 19.23
C ASP A 13 -11.63 3.73 18.34
N PRO A 14 -10.98 2.62 18.73
CA PRO A 14 -9.93 1.97 17.94
C PRO A 14 -10.37 1.50 16.55
N GLU A 15 -11.66 1.17 16.36
CA GLU A 15 -12.21 0.69 15.08
C GLU A 15 -12.16 1.77 13.99
N ARG A 16 -12.11 3.06 14.38
CA ARG A 16 -11.92 4.17 13.44
C ARG A 16 -10.55 4.15 12.74
N TYR A 17 -9.62 3.35 13.25
CA TYR A 17 -8.32 3.11 12.64
C TYR A 17 -8.23 1.68 12.12
N GLN A 18 -9.31 1.21 11.49
CA GLN A 18 -9.37 -0.02 10.71
C GLN A 18 -10.14 0.25 9.41
N THR A 19 -9.83 -0.50 8.36
CA THR A 19 -10.57 -0.40 7.10
C THR A 19 -11.96 -0.99 7.27
N VAL A 20 -12.93 -0.53 6.49
CA VAL A 20 -14.31 -1.07 6.53
C VAL A 20 -14.43 -2.53 6.08
N TYR A 21 -13.32 -3.10 5.62
CA TYR A 21 -13.17 -4.49 5.19
C TYR A 21 -12.12 -5.24 6.00
N SER A 22 -11.70 -4.74 7.17
CA SER A 22 -10.82 -5.47 8.08
C SER A 22 -11.53 -6.70 8.63
N ARG A 23 -10.89 -7.87 8.56
CA ARG A 23 -11.48 -9.15 9.00
C ARG A 23 -10.69 -9.83 10.12
N GLN A 24 -9.37 -9.69 10.12
CA GLN A 24 -8.49 -10.39 11.05
C GLN A 24 -7.72 -9.40 11.95
N PRO A 25 -7.67 -9.62 13.27
CA PRO A 25 -6.79 -8.87 14.14
C PRO A 25 -5.33 -9.32 13.93
N GLY A 26 -4.39 -8.39 13.86
CA GLY A 26 -2.96 -8.74 13.73
C GLY A 26 -2.06 -7.57 13.33
N SER A 27 -2.61 -6.56 12.66
CA SER A 27 -1.87 -5.32 12.37
C SER A 27 -1.76 -4.41 13.59
N VAL A 28 -0.55 -3.91 13.84
CA VAL A 28 -0.29 -2.87 14.83
C VAL A 28 -0.67 -1.50 14.29
N ALA A 29 -0.54 -1.28 12.98
CA ALA A 29 -0.99 -0.07 12.30
C ALA A 29 -1.92 -0.43 11.14
N ALA A 30 -3.01 0.32 10.95
CA ALA A 30 -3.86 0.09 9.78
C ALA A 30 -3.18 0.51 8.47
N PRO A 31 -3.46 -0.21 7.36
CA PRO A 31 -3.09 0.22 6.02
C PRO A 31 -3.93 1.44 5.63
N THR A 32 -3.43 2.64 5.95
CA THR A 32 -4.27 3.85 6.02
C THR A 32 -4.84 4.33 4.69
N ALA A 33 -4.23 3.95 3.57
CA ALA A 33 -4.79 4.22 2.24
C ALA A 33 -6.18 3.56 2.07
N GLY A 34 -6.41 2.44 2.75
CA GLY A 34 -7.71 1.76 2.77
C GLY A 34 -8.78 2.49 3.57
N LEU A 35 -8.42 3.43 4.45
CA LEU A 35 -9.39 4.19 5.27
C LEU A 35 -10.21 5.18 4.44
N HIS A 36 -9.79 5.49 3.21
CA HIS A 36 -10.55 6.31 2.28
C HIS A 36 -11.75 5.57 1.67
N PHE A 37 -11.83 4.24 1.82
CA PHE A 37 -12.92 3.44 1.29
C PHE A 37 -14.07 3.35 2.27
N THR A 38 -15.26 3.74 1.82
CA THR A 38 -16.51 3.55 2.55
C THR A 38 -17.31 2.38 1.97
N PRO A 39 -18.27 1.80 2.71
CA PRO A 39 -19.15 0.77 2.18
C PRO A 39 -19.84 1.22 0.88
N GLY A 40 -20.39 2.44 0.87
CA GLY A 40 -21.04 3.00 -0.32
C GLY A 40 -20.10 3.21 -1.51
N LEU A 41 -18.82 3.53 -1.28
CA LEU A 41 -17.84 3.60 -2.36
C LEU A 41 -17.53 2.21 -2.93
N LEU A 42 -17.37 1.20 -2.07
CA LEU A 42 -17.15 -0.18 -2.49
C LEU A 42 -18.35 -0.72 -3.26
N ASP A 43 -19.57 -0.40 -2.84
CA ASP A 43 -20.80 -0.78 -3.55
C ASP A 43 -20.84 -0.12 -4.94
N ALA A 44 -20.60 1.20 -5.02
CA ALA A 44 -20.56 1.92 -6.30
C ALA A 44 -19.47 1.40 -7.26
N MET A 45 -18.35 0.90 -6.72
CA MET A 45 -17.31 0.24 -7.51
C MET A 45 -17.79 -1.11 -8.07
N ARG A 46 -18.44 -1.93 -7.24
CA ARG A 46 -19.00 -3.23 -7.67
C ARG A 46 -20.08 -3.04 -8.73
N ASP A 47 -20.95 -2.04 -8.59
CA ASP A 47 -21.98 -1.70 -9.57
C ASP A 47 -21.39 -1.29 -10.93
N LYS A 48 -20.16 -0.78 -10.93
CA LYS A 48 -19.38 -0.45 -12.14
C LYS A 48 -18.57 -1.63 -12.70
N GLY A 49 -18.69 -2.82 -12.11
CA GLY A 49 -17.97 -4.02 -12.51
C GLY A 49 -16.53 -4.08 -12.01
N VAL A 50 -16.14 -3.27 -11.02
CA VAL A 50 -14.82 -3.36 -10.40
C VAL A 50 -14.81 -4.51 -9.40
N GLU A 51 -13.95 -5.49 -9.66
CA GLU A 51 -13.73 -6.61 -8.75
C GLU A 51 -12.82 -6.20 -7.59
N THR A 52 -13.16 -6.61 -6.37
CA THR A 52 -12.34 -6.41 -5.17
C THR A 52 -11.76 -7.73 -4.69
N ALA A 53 -10.44 -7.78 -4.49
CA ALA A 53 -9.73 -8.91 -3.88
C ALA A 53 -8.93 -8.43 -2.65
N PHE A 54 -8.73 -9.32 -1.68
CA PHE A 54 -8.19 -8.93 -0.37
C PHE A 54 -6.95 -9.75 -0.01
N VAL A 55 -5.96 -9.08 0.57
CA VAL A 55 -4.80 -9.68 1.22
C VAL A 55 -4.82 -9.32 2.70
N THR A 56 -4.42 -10.25 3.56
CA THR A 56 -4.23 -9.97 4.99
C THR A 56 -2.80 -9.49 5.20
N LEU A 57 -2.64 -8.43 5.99
CA LEU A 57 -1.34 -7.83 6.30
C LEU A 57 -1.24 -7.62 7.80
N HIS A 58 -0.09 -7.97 8.40
CA HIS A 58 0.26 -7.54 9.75
C HIS A 58 1.37 -6.49 9.67
N VAL A 59 0.96 -5.23 9.70
CA VAL A 59 1.83 -4.06 9.59
C VAL A 59 2.35 -3.69 10.96
N GLY A 60 3.68 -3.63 11.08
CA GLY A 60 4.39 -3.18 12.28
C GLY A 60 4.59 -1.67 12.33
N LEU A 61 5.08 -1.14 13.45
CA LEU A 61 5.49 0.27 13.53
C LEU A 61 6.73 0.58 12.69
N ASP A 62 7.48 -0.45 12.33
CA ASP A 62 8.75 -0.33 11.61
C ASP A 62 8.57 0.19 10.18
N THR A 63 7.37 0.05 9.63
CA THR A 63 6.93 0.63 8.36
C THR A 63 7.10 2.15 8.27
N PHE A 64 7.16 2.83 9.41
CA PHE A 64 7.30 4.29 9.46
C PHE A 64 8.72 4.76 9.79
N ARG A 65 9.69 3.86 9.94
CA ARG A 65 11.08 4.26 10.23
C ARG A 65 11.69 5.00 9.03
N PRO A 66 12.32 6.18 9.25
CA PRO A 66 13.08 6.86 8.20
C PRO A 66 14.24 6.00 7.69
N VAL A 67 14.63 6.21 6.43
CA VAL A 67 15.90 5.67 5.90
C VAL A 67 17.02 6.57 6.41
N SER A 68 17.98 6.01 7.13
CA SER A 68 19.11 6.72 7.75
C SER A 68 20.38 6.68 6.92
N GLU A 69 20.48 5.72 6.01
CA GLU A 69 21.65 5.42 5.20
C GLU A 69 21.72 6.37 3.99
N ASP A 70 22.95 6.73 3.59
CA ASP A 70 23.18 7.56 2.40
C ASP A 70 22.91 6.78 1.11
N ASP A 71 23.25 5.48 1.10
CA ASP A 71 22.85 4.54 0.05
C ASP A 71 21.59 3.78 0.51
N PRO A 72 20.42 4.00 -0.12
CA PRO A 72 19.20 3.28 0.21
C PRO A 72 19.33 1.77 0.06
N THR A 73 20.23 1.25 -0.77
CA THR A 73 20.39 -0.20 -0.97
C THR A 73 20.98 -0.91 0.27
N GLU A 74 21.63 -0.15 1.16
CA GLU A 74 22.17 -0.65 2.42
C GLU A 74 21.12 -0.67 3.55
N HIS A 75 19.96 -0.05 3.33
CA HIS A 75 18.88 -0.02 4.31
C HIS A 75 18.19 -1.37 4.44
N ALA A 76 18.29 -1.97 5.63
CA ALA A 76 17.56 -3.18 5.98
C ALA A 76 16.07 -2.87 6.13
N ILE A 77 15.28 -3.19 5.09
CA ILE A 77 13.82 -3.02 5.16
C ILE A 77 13.22 -3.99 6.18
N HIS A 78 12.26 -3.51 6.95
CA HIS A 78 11.48 -4.35 7.85
C HIS A 78 10.57 -5.30 7.06
N THR A 79 10.31 -6.45 7.65
CA THR A 79 9.42 -7.45 7.08
C THR A 79 7.99 -7.25 7.58
N GLU A 80 7.03 -7.46 6.70
CA GLU A 80 5.59 -7.42 7.04
C GLU A 80 4.99 -8.79 6.76
N TYR A 81 4.27 -9.38 7.71
CA TYR A 81 3.57 -10.63 7.44
C TYR A 81 2.43 -10.37 6.45
N TYR A 82 2.28 -11.26 5.47
CA TYR A 82 1.14 -11.27 4.56
C TYR A 82 0.54 -12.67 4.43
N GLU A 83 -0.73 -12.69 4.08
CA GLU A 83 -1.46 -13.88 3.63
C GLU A 83 -2.30 -13.48 2.41
N MET A 84 -2.13 -14.24 1.33
CA MET A 84 -2.93 -14.15 0.12
C MET A 84 -3.70 -15.45 -0.07
N PRO A 85 -5.03 -15.43 0.09
CA PRO A 85 -5.85 -16.64 -0.05
C PRO A 85 -5.99 -17.06 -1.52
N GLU A 86 -6.39 -18.32 -1.75
CA GLU A 86 -6.60 -18.91 -3.08
C GLU A 86 -7.57 -18.09 -3.94
N GLU A 87 -8.65 -17.60 -3.34
CA GLU A 87 -9.63 -16.73 -4.01
C GLU A 87 -9.01 -15.46 -4.59
N THR A 88 -8.07 -14.83 -3.85
CA THR A 88 -7.36 -13.63 -4.30
C THR A 88 -6.36 -13.98 -5.39
N ALA A 89 -5.60 -15.06 -5.24
CA ALA A 89 -4.66 -15.53 -6.25
C ALA A 89 -5.38 -15.84 -7.59
N ALA A 90 -6.54 -16.51 -7.52
CA ALA A 90 -7.37 -16.82 -8.67
C ALA A 90 -7.96 -15.57 -9.33
N ALA A 91 -8.43 -14.59 -8.54
CA ALA A 91 -8.93 -13.32 -9.04
C ALA A 91 -7.85 -12.52 -9.79
N LEU A 92 -6.65 -12.43 -9.23
CA LEU A 92 -5.51 -11.77 -9.85
C LEU A 92 -5.06 -12.49 -11.13
N THR A 93 -4.97 -13.82 -11.10
CA THR A 93 -4.64 -14.63 -12.29
C THR A 93 -5.64 -14.39 -13.42
N ARG A 94 -6.94 -14.39 -13.10
CA ARG A 94 -8.00 -14.12 -14.07
C ARG A 94 -7.88 -12.69 -14.62
N ALA A 95 -7.63 -11.69 -13.76
CA ALA A 95 -7.43 -10.32 -14.19
C ALA A 95 -6.28 -10.19 -15.20
N ARG A 96 -5.15 -10.86 -14.94
CA ARG A 96 -4.01 -10.89 -15.87
C ARG A 96 -4.33 -11.56 -17.19
N ALA A 97 -5.00 -12.71 -17.15
CA ALA A 97 -5.39 -13.44 -18.36
C ALA A 97 -6.36 -12.64 -19.25
N GLU A 98 -7.22 -11.83 -18.64
CA GLU A 98 -8.20 -10.97 -19.32
C GLU A 98 -7.64 -9.58 -19.70
N GLY A 99 -6.38 -9.27 -19.38
CA GLY A 99 -5.78 -7.96 -19.62
C GLY A 99 -6.39 -6.83 -18.78
N ARG A 100 -7.01 -7.16 -17.64
CA ARG A 100 -7.54 -6.18 -16.68
C ARG A 100 -6.41 -5.62 -15.82
N SER A 101 -6.54 -4.35 -15.48
CA SER A 101 -5.61 -3.66 -14.59
C SER A 101 -5.81 -4.07 -13.13
N ILE A 102 -4.69 -4.25 -12.41
CA ILE A 102 -4.67 -4.55 -10.97
C ILE A 102 -4.20 -3.31 -10.21
N ILE A 103 -5.09 -2.78 -9.36
CA ILE A 103 -4.84 -1.58 -8.57
C ILE A 103 -4.67 -1.93 -7.10
N ALA A 104 -3.47 -1.70 -6.59
CA ALA A 104 -3.14 -1.96 -5.20
C ALA A 104 -3.57 -0.79 -4.31
N VAL A 105 -4.21 -1.09 -3.17
CA VAL A 105 -4.58 -0.08 -2.17
C VAL A 105 -3.58 -0.14 -1.03
N GLY A 106 -2.65 0.81 -1.01
CA GLY A 106 -1.57 0.93 -0.03
C GLY A 106 -0.26 0.30 -0.50
N THR A 107 0.85 0.90 -0.06
CA THR A 107 2.22 0.48 -0.41
C THR A 107 2.57 -0.91 0.10
N THR A 108 2.04 -1.33 1.24
CA THR A 108 2.25 -2.69 1.76
C THR A 108 1.62 -3.73 0.82
N SER A 109 0.40 -3.49 0.31
CA SER A 109 -0.21 -4.36 -0.69
C SER A 109 0.60 -4.40 -1.98
N VAL A 110 1.18 -3.26 -2.41
CA VAL A 110 2.09 -3.23 -3.57
C VAL A 110 3.29 -4.15 -3.34
N ARG A 111 3.97 -4.05 -2.18
CA ARG A 111 5.12 -4.92 -1.86
C ARG A 111 4.73 -6.40 -1.86
N THR A 112 3.60 -6.75 -1.25
CA THR A 112 3.10 -8.13 -1.22
C THR A 112 2.86 -8.66 -2.63
N LEU A 113 2.13 -7.92 -3.47
CA LEU A 113 1.83 -8.35 -4.83
C LEU A 113 3.11 -8.49 -5.67
N GLU A 114 4.02 -7.52 -5.60
CA GLU A 114 5.28 -7.59 -6.35
C GLU A 114 6.23 -8.67 -5.83
N GLN A 115 6.13 -9.06 -4.56
CA GLN A 115 6.86 -10.19 -4.01
C GLN A 115 6.31 -11.52 -4.50
N VAL A 116 4.99 -11.71 -4.47
CA VAL A 116 4.36 -12.94 -4.95
C VAL A 116 4.49 -13.06 -6.48
N GLY A 117 4.46 -11.94 -7.19
CA GLY A 117 4.62 -11.91 -8.65
C GLY A 117 6.03 -12.23 -9.18
N ARG A 118 7.01 -12.54 -8.30
CA ARG A 118 8.39 -12.86 -8.72
C ARG A 118 8.47 -14.11 -9.60
N ASP A 119 7.66 -15.13 -9.31
CA ASP A 119 7.80 -16.48 -9.88
C ASP A 119 6.86 -16.76 -11.07
N ASN A 120 6.32 -15.72 -11.71
CA ASN A 120 5.35 -15.74 -12.84
C ASN A 120 4.01 -16.46 -12.58
N ALA A 121 3.89 -17.32 -11.57
CA ALA A 121 2.65 -17.91 -11.11
C ALA A 121 2.10 -17.12 -9.91
N ILE A 122 0.85 -16.68 -9.98
CA ILE A 122 0.17 -16.04 -8.85
C ILE A 122 -0.55 -17.14 -8.06
N GLU A 123 0.06 -17.55 -6.95
CA GLU A 123 -0.43 -18.63 -6.10
C GLU A 123 -0.79 -18.14 -4.70
N ALA A 124 -1.68 -18.87 -4.02
CA ALA A 124 -1.96 -18.60 -2.61
C ALA A 124 -0.68 -18.77 -1.79
N ALA A 125 -0.39 -17.80 -0.93
CA ALA A 125 0.85 -17.79 -0.18
C ALA A 125 0.69 -17.01 1.12
N SER A 126 1.48 -17.40 2.13
CA SER A 126 1.71 -16.56 3.30
C SER A 126 3.19 -16.51 3.61
N GLY A 127 3.64 -15.43 4.24
CA GLY A 127 5.06 -15.27 4.54
C GLY A 127 5.41 -13.87 5.01
N GLN A 128 6.70 -13.58 4.98
CA GLN A 128 7.26 -12.28 5.30
C GLN A 128 7.55 -11.53 4.00
N ALA A 129 6.95 -10.36 3.83
CA ALA A 129 7.24 -9.45 2.74
C ALA A 129 8.50 -8.63 3.08
N ASP A 130 9.60 -8.91 2.40
CA ASP A 130 10.90 -8.23 2.56
C ASP A 130 11.35 -7.51 1.30
N LEU A 131 10.53 -7.54 0.22
CA LEU A 131 10.85 -6.85 -1.02
C LEU A 131 11.01 -5.34 -0.77
N PHE A 132 12.21 -4.84 -1.04
CA PHE A 132 12.50 -3.43 -1.09
C PHE A 132 12.38 -2.92 -2.54
N ILE A 133 11.40 -2.04 -2.76
CA ILE A 133 11.13 -1.43 -4.06
C ILE A 133 11.85 -0.09 -4.14
N LEU A 134 12.87 -0.03 -5.01
CA LEU A 134 13.66 1.17 -5.30
C LEU A 134 13.49 1.59 -6.77
N PRO A 135 13.80 2.85 -7.13
CA PRO A 135 13.82 3.28 -8.52
C PRO A 135 14.61 2.32 -9.42
N GLY A 136 14.01 1.93 -10.55
CA GLY A 136 14.53 0.88 -11.43
C GLY A 136 13.88 -0.49 -11.23
N HIS A 137 13.06 -0.68 -10.18
CA HIS A 137 12.24 -1.86 -10.03
C HIS A 137 11.24 -2.01 -11.18
N ARG A 138 11.15 -3.22 -11.75
CA ARG A 138 10.15 -3.56 -12.77
C ARG A 138 8.91 -4.14 -12.10
N PHE A 139 7.85 -3.34 -12.06
CA PHE A 139 6.53 -3.79 -11.60
C PHE A 139 5.98 -4.85 -12.54
N ARG A 140 5.50 -5.95 -11.97
CA ARG A 140 4.99 -7.10 -12.69
C ARG A 140 3.48 -7.19 -12.57
N LEU A 141 2.93 -7.10 -11.37
CA LEU A 141 1.50 -7.32 -11.14
C LEU A 141 0.72 -6.04 -11.00
N VAL A 142 1.30 -5.02 -10.38
CA VAL A 142 0.60 -3.78 -10.05
C VAL A 142 0.62 -2.82 -11.24
N ASP A 143 -0.56 -2.48 -11.75
CA ASP A 143 -0.75 -1.54 -12.87
C ASP A 143 -1.07 -0.11 -12.40
N GLY A 144 -1.45 0.04 -11.12
CA GLY A 144 -1.69 1.32 -10.48
C GLY A 144 -1.80 1.17 -8.97
N MET A 145 -1.75 2.28 -8.24
CA MET A 145 -1.87 2.25 -6.78
C MET A 145 -2.64 3.44 -6.22
N ILE A 146 -3.35 3.19 -5.12
CA ILE A 146 -3.94 4.21 -4.27
C ILE A 146 -3.12 4.24 -2.97
N THR A 147 -2.59 5.40 -2.62
CA THR A 147 -1.74 5.56 -1.42
C THR A 147 -1.89 6.94 -0.80
N ASN A 148 -1.41 7.13 0.43
CA ASN A 148 -1.33 8.45 1.05
C ASN A 148 -0.13 9.27 0.52
N PHE A 149 -0.05 10.54 0.91
CA PHE A 149 1.20 11.29 0.79
C PHE A 149 2.17 10.92 1.93
N HIS A 150 3.41 10.61 1.58
CA HIS A 150 4.41 10.04 2.48
C HIS A 150 5.44 11.06 2.98
N LEU A 151 6.12 10.74 4.07
CA LEU A 151 7.21 11.57 4.62
C LEU A 151 8.37 11.69 3.62
N PRO A 152 9.01 12.87 3.52
CA PRO A 152 10.30 12.99 2.86
C PRO A 152 11.31 12.00 3.43
N ARG A 153 12.18 11.44 2.57
CA ARG A 153 13.22 10.46 2.95
C ARG A 153 12.68 9.17 3.60
N SER A 154 11.46 8.76 3.25
CA SER A 154 10.91 7.45 3.64
C SER A 154 11.11 6.40 2.54
N SER A 155 11.17 5.12 2.90
CA SER A 155 11.14 4.02 1.93
C SER A 155 9.86 4.03 1.08
N LEU A 156 8.75 4.54 1.63
CA LEU A 156 7.48 4.69 0.92
C LEU A 156 7.57 5.71 -0.22
N VAL A 157 8.25 6.84 -0.01
CA VAL A 157 8.45 7.83 -1.09
C VAL A 157 9.34 7.26 -2.21
N MET A 158 10.29 6.39 -1.86
CA MET A 158 11.12 5.67 -2.84
C MET A 158 10.29 4.70 -3.67
N LEU A 159 9.38 3.94 -3.04
CA LEU A 159 8.48 3.01 -3.73
C LEU A 159 7.57 3.74 -4.73
N VAL A 160 6.89 4.81 -4.32
CA VAL A 160 6.02 5.57 -5.26
C VAL A 160 6.86 6.24 -6.36
N SER A 161 8.10 6.65 -6.07
CA SER A 161 9.03 7.18 -7.07
C SER A 161 9.50 6.10 -8.05
N ALA A 162 9.66 4.86 -7.60
CA ALA A 162 9.96 3.74 -8.48
C ALA A 162 8.81 3.45 -9.44
N PHE A 163 7.57 3.63 -8.98
CA PHE A 163 6.36 3.40 -9.78
C PHE A 163 6.13 4.51 -10.82
N ALA A 164 6.09 5.78 -10.39
CA ALA A 164 5.68 6.89 -11.26
C ALA A 164 6.84 7.73 -11.82
N GLY A 165 8.07 7.43 -11.40
CA GLY A 165 9.25 8.25 -11.68
C GLY A 165 9.43 9.38 -10.67
N ARG A 166 10.68 9.53 -10.19
CA ARG A 166 11.05 10.49 -9.14
C ARG A 166 10.64 11.93 -9.43
N GLU A 167 10.94 12.43 -10.63
CA GLU A 167 10.66 13.84 -10.98
C GLU A 167 9.16 14.14 -10.95
N ARG A 168 8.33 13.21 -11.43
CA ARG A 168 6.87 13.36 -11.44
C ARG A 168 6.30 13.35 -10.02
N ILE A 169 6.75 12.42 -9.17
CA ILE A 169 6.34 12.39 -7.76
C ILE A 169 6.74 13.67 -7.03
N LEU A 170 7.97 14.16 -7.22
CA LEU A 170 8.42 15.39 -6.58
C LEU A 170 7.66 16.63 -7.08
N ALA A 171 7.26 16.66 -8.36
CA ALA A 171 6.38 17.70 -8.88
C ALA A 171 4.98 17.62 -8.24
N ALA A 172 4.37 16.43 -8.20
CA ALA A 172 3.06 16.22 -7.58
C ALA A 172 3.05 16.57 -6.08
N TYR A 173 4.13 16.29 -5.35
CA TYR A 173 4.25 16.64 -3.94
C TYR A 173 4.37 18.17 -3.73
N ARG A 174 5.08 18.87 -4.62
CA ARG A 174 5.13 20.35 -4.57
C ARG A 174 3.76 20.96 -4.80
N GLU A 175 3.06 20.50 -5.83
CA GLU A 175 1.68 20.92 -6.12
C GLU A 175 0.76 20.66 -4.91
N ALA A 176 0.81 19.44 -4.34
CA ALA A 176 0.00 19.09 -3.18
C ALA A 176 0.27 19.98 -1.97
N ILE A 177 1.51 20.43 -1.76
CA ILE A 177 1.86 21.39 -0.71
C ILE A 177 1.28 22.77 -1.02
N GLU A 178 1.40 23.24 -2.26
CA GLU A 178 0.87 24.54 -2.72
C GLU A 178 -0.67 24.60 -2.57
N GLU A 179 -1.35 23.51 -2.95
CA GLU A 179 -2.79 23.33 -2.83
C GLU A 179 -3.26 22.88 -1.43
N ARG A 180 -2.35 22.84 -0.45
CA ARG A 180 -2.63 22.55 0.96
C ARG A 180 -3.32 21.20 1.21
N TYR A 181 -2.95 20.18 0.44
CA TYR A 181 -3.33 18.80 0.73
C TYR A 181 -2.80 18.40 2.11
N ARG A 182 -3.54 17.50 2.75
CA ARG A 182 -3.19 16.93 4.04
C ARG A 182 -2.32 15.70 3.80
N PHE A 183 -1.22 15.57 4.53
CA PHE A 183 -0.26 14.48 4.34
C PHE A 183 -0.43 13.40 5.42
N TYR A 184 0.27 12.28 5.25
CA TYR A 184 0.34 11.16 6.21
C TYR A 184 -0.96 10.34 6.30
N SER A 185 -1.05 9.50 7.33
CA SER A 185 -2.08 8.46 7.49
C SER A 185 -3.53 8.95 7.53
N PHE A 186 -3.78 10.17 8.01
CA PHE A 186 -5.11 10.76 8.03
C PHE A 186 -5.28 11.90 7.02
N GLY A 187 -4.31 12.04 6.12
CA GLY A 187 -4.30 13.05 5.10
C GLY A 187 -5.21 12.70 3.93
N ASP A 188 -4.88 13.27 2.77
CA ASP A 188 -5.50 12.95 1.50
C ASP A 188 -4.81 11.75 0.83
N ALA A 189 -5.44 11.26 -0.24
CA ALA A 189 -4.97 10.14 -1.02
C ALA A 189 -4.46 10.59 -2.40
N MET A 190 -3.61 9.76 -2.98
CA MET A 190 -3.09 9.86 -4.33
C MET A 190 -3.41 8.56 -5.07
N LEU A 191 -3.97 8.69 -6.28
CA LEU A 191 -4.10 7.60 -7.26
C LEU A 191 -2.99 7.78 -8.30
N ILE A 192 -2.24 6.71 -8.56
CA ILE A 192 -1.24 6.65 -9.63
C ILE A 192 -1.63 5.53 -10.59
N TRP A 193 -1.65 5.85 -11.88
CA TRP A 193 -2.03 4.97 -12.99
C TRP A 193 -1.17 5.30 -14.21
#